data_AF-A0A8B5ZGG7-F1
#
_entry.id   AF-A0A8B5ZGG7-F1
#
_cell.length_a   1.000
_cell.length_b   1.000
_cell.length_c   1.000
_cell.angle_alpha   90.00
_cell.angle_beta   90.00
_cell.angle_gamma   90.00
#
_symmetry.space_group_name_H-M   'P 1'
#
loop_
_entity.id
_entity.type
_entity.pdbx_description
1 polymer ?
#
loop_
_entity_poly.entity_id
_entity_poly.type
_entity_poly.pdbx_seq_one_letter_code
_entity_poly.pdbx_strand_id
1 'polypeptide(L)'
;MGKNSKAKRDKKKKKTQKVKSSTQSAKPEFTMPDSFEDFIRMQGKLDKLFDPELLTSPESIDGNILEFCKLISDSEPVFIDVEPEDWCRQSCCDLNVNEYIKANGGQIVCGYKLWYNKPNYIEGERHAVWKGNDGSLKDITFNADGETRVLFIADVAENQLSLEANKHKIRWGKTKQVQDLISFQEEAESMIPTQTMSDSDAWATAITYKDWSEGKRMPSHFLKVNG
;
A
#
# COMPACT_ATOMS: atom_id res chain seq x y z
N MET A 1 -21.35 56.24 -27.38
CA MET A 1 -21.58 56.94 -26.08
C MET A 1 -23.00 56.62 -25.65
N GLY A 2 -23.39 56.16 -24.46
CA GLY A 2 -22.75 55.85 -23.20
C GLY A 2 -23.87 55.35 -22.27
N LYS A 3 -23.67 54.15 -21.69
CA LYS A 3 -24.14 53.64 -20.39
C LYS A 3 -25.58 53.94 -19.93
N ASN A 4 -26.38 52.89 -19.72
CA ASN A 4 -26.73 52.43 -18.36
C ASN A 4 -27.53 51.12 -18.34
N SER A 5 -26.81 50.03 -18.64
CA SER A 5 -27.15 48.67 -18.22
C SER A 5 -26.80 48.48 -16.74
N LYS A 6 -27.67 48.97 -15.85
CA LYS A 6 -27.49 48.91 -14.39
C LYS A 6 -28.63 48.24 -13.61
N ALA A 7 -29.45 47.41 -14.26
CA ALA A 7 -30.57 46.71 -13.60
C ALA A 7 -30.67 45.19 -13.88
N LYS A 8 -29.61 44.55 -14.40
CA LYS A 8 -29.56 43.08 -14.58
C LYS A 8 -28.25 42.45 -14.08
N ARG A 9 -27.61 43.03 -13.06
CA ARG A 9 -26.33 42.52 -12.51
C ARG A 9 -26.38 42.05 -11.04
N ASP A 10 -27.54 41.97 -10.40
CA ASP A 10 -27.67 41.57 -8.98
C ASP A 10 -28.51 40.31 -8.70
N LYS A 11 -28.70 39.42 -9.67
CA LYS A 11 -29.32 38.09 -9.43
C LYS A 11 -28.50 36.90 -9.95
N LYS A 12 -27.20 37.08 -10.20
CA LYS A 12 -26.30 35.99 -10.65
C LYS A 12 -24.96 35.95 -9.90
N LYS A 13 -24.98 36.30 -8.61
CA LYS A 13 -23.89 36.09 -7.64
C LYS A 13 -24.47 35.54 -6.33
N LYS A 14 -24.79 34.24 -6.30
CA LYS A 14 -24.96 33.41 -5.09
C LYS A 14 -25.27 31.96 -5.50
N LYS A 15 -24.40 31.36 -6.31
CA LYS A 15 -24.32 29.90 -6.50
C LYS A 15 -22.85 29.55 -6.70
N THR A 16 -22.09 29.80 -5.65
CA THR A 16 -20.71 29.36 -5.53
C THR A 16 -20.63 28.67 -4.18
N GLN A 17 -20.09 27.45 -4.19
CA GLN A 17 -19.66 26.68 -3.04
C GLN A 17 -20.76 26.20 -2.07
N LYS A 18 -21.30 25.02 -2.39
CA LYS A 18 -21.54 23.98 -1.38
C LYS A 18 -21.46 22.61 -2.07
N VAL A 19 -20.28 22.31 -2.61
CA VAL A 19 -19.90 20.90 -2.81
C VAL A 19 -19.59 20.40 -1.41
N LYS A 20 -20.45 19.51 -0.92
CA LYS A 20 -20.32 18.85 0.37
C LYS A 20 -19.04 18.04 0.35
N SER A 21 -18.04 18.52 1.09
CA SER A 21 -16.85 17.74 1.40
C SER A 21 -17.23 16.62 2.37
N SER A 22 -16.52 15.51 2.18
CA SER A 22 -16.16 14.54 3.21
C SER A 22 -17.31 13.89 3.98
N THR A 23 -17.76 12.73 3.50
CA THR A 23 -17.97 11.58 4.36
C THR A 23 -16.64 11.28 5.07
N GLN A 24 -16.41 11.92 6.21
CA GLN A 24 -15.52 11.36 7.23
C GLN A 24 -16.23 10.10 7.71
N SER A 25 -15.75 8.92 7.30
CA SER A 25 -15.98 7.72 8.09
C SER A 25 -15.49 8.04 9.50
N ALA A 26 -16.37 7.93 10.48
CA ALA A 26 -16.00 8.09 11.88
C ALA A 26 -14.82 7.16 12.15
N LYS A 27 -13.68 7.70 12.61
CA LYS A 27 -12.60 6.87 13.13
C LYS A 27 -13.21 6.00 14.23
N PRO A 28 -13.05 4.67 14.20
CA PRO A 28 -13.50 3.83 15.29
C PRO A 28 -12.90 4.35 16.60
N GLU A 29 -13.75 4.48 17.61
CA GLU A 29 -13.40 5.02 18.91
C GLU A 29 -12.38 4.08 19.57
N PHE A 30 -11.19 4.59 19.88
CA PHE A 30 -10.12 3.85 20.51
C PHE A 30 -10.54 3.43 21.93
N THR A 31 -10.73 2.14 22.16
CA THR A 31 -11.01 1.57 23.47
C THR A 31 -9.79 0.82 23.99
N MET A 32 -9.18 1.36 25.05
CA MET A 32 -8.16 0.65 25.82
C MET A 32 -8.78 -0.59 26.48
N PRO A 33 -8.02 -1.70 26.63
CA PRO A 33 -8.50 -2.86 27.36
C PRO A 33 -8.78 -2.50 28.83
N ASP A 34 -9.90 -2.99 29.35
CA ASP A 34 -10.38 -2.69 30.70
C ASP A 34 -9.56 -3.41 31.81
N SER A 35 -8.77 -4.42 31.44
CA SER A 35 -7.95 -5.20 32.36
C SER A 35 -6.63 -5.68 31.74
N PHE A 36 -5.68 -6.09 32.59
CA PHE A 36 -4.43 -6.69 32.16
C PHE A 36 -4.63 -8.03 31.42
N GLU A 37 -5.62 -8.83 31.83
CA GLU A 37 -5.97 -10.08 31.15
C GLU A 37 -6.51 -9.80 29.74
N ASP A 38 -7.35 -8.77 29.59
CA ASP A 38 -7.85 -8.33 28.29
C ASP A 38 -6.73 -7.80 27.40
N PHE A 39 -5.76 -7.08 27.97
CA PHE A 39 -4.57 -6.65 27.26
C PHE A 39 -3.74 -7.83 26.72
N ILE A 40 -3.43 -8.83 27.55
CA ILE A 40 -2.70 -10.04 27.10
C ILE A 40 -3.46 -10.76 25.99
N ARG A 41 -4.77 -10.93 26.15
CA ARG A 41 -5.62 -11.60 25.16
C ARG A 41 -5.67 -10.82 23.85
N MET A 42 -5.71 -9.48 23.90
CA MET A 42 -5.67 -8.62 22.73
C MET A 42 -4.32 -8.73 22.02
N GLN A 43 -3.22 -8.67 22.77
CA GLN A 43 -1.87 -8.82 22.21
C GLN A 43 -1.71 -10.16 21.48
N GLY A 44 -2.11 -11.27 22.09
CA GLY A 44 -2.02 -12.59 21.44
C GLY A 44 -2.91 -12.74 20.20
N LYS A 45 -3.93 -11.90 20.01
CA LYS A 45 -4.70 -11.84 18.76
C LYS A 45 -4.00 -10.96 17.72
N LEU A 46 -3.41 -9.84 18.12
CA LEU A 46 -2.61 -8.98 17.25
C LEU A 46 -1.45 -9.78 16.67
N ASP A 47 -0.69 -10.46 17.53
CA ASP A 47 0.48 -11.25 17.12
C ASP A 47 0.11 -12.28 16.06
N LYS A 48 -1.05 -12.95 16.18
CA LYS A 48 -1.54 -13.91 15.19
C LYS A 48 -2.08 -13.27 13.92
N LEU A 49 -2.68 -12.08 14.01
CA LEU A 49 -3.30 -11.42 12.89
C LEU A 49 -2.25 -10.80 11.95
N PHE A 50 -1.23 -10.21 12.55
CA PHE A 50 -0.12 -9.53 11.87
C PHE A 50 1.16 -10.40 11.84
N ASP A 51 1.03 -11.70 12.09
CA ASP A 51 2.13 -12.65 12.01
C ASP A 51 2.71 -12.65 10.59
N PRO A 52 3.98 -12.23 10.38
CA PRO A 52 4.60 -12.24 9.07
C PRO A 52 4.65 -13.63 8.43
N GLU A 53 4.69 -14.71 9.23
CA GLU A 53 4.69 -16.09 8.69
C GLU A 53 3.32 -16.54 8.18
N LEU A 54 2.24 -15.87 8.61
CA LEU A 54 0.87 -16.16 8.18
C LEU A 54 0.37 -15.18 7.10
N LEU A 55 1.14 -14.13 6.82
CA LEU A 55 0.77 -13.06 5.92
C LEU A 55 1.52 -13.23 4.59
N THR A 56 0.97 -14.07 3.70
CA THR A 56 1.60 -14.44 2.43
C THR A 56 0.80 -13.92 1.23
N SER A 57 1.39 -14.01 0.03
CA SER A 57 0.64 -13.73 -1.20
C SER A 57 -0.53 -14.73 -1.32
N PRO A 58 -1.74 -14.28 -1.71
CA PRO A 58 -2.87 -15.18 -1.83
C PRO A 58 -2.72 -16.11 -3.04
N GLU A 59 -2.85 -17.42 -2.86
CA GLU A 59 -2.72 -18.40 -3.95
C GLU A 59 -3.85 -18.33 -5.01
N SER A 60 -4.98 -17.72 -4.66
CA SER A 60 -6.17 -17.64 -5.51
C SER A 60 -7.01 -16.42 -5.15
N ILE A 61 -7.72 -15.85 -6.12
CA ILE A 61 -8.66 -14.73 -5.90
C ILE A 61 -10.00 -15.29 -5.39
N ASP A 62 -10.38 -14.91 -4.17
CA ASP A 62 -11.67 -15.26 -3.55
C ASP A 62 -12.58 -14.03 -3.37
N GLY A 63 -13.77 -14.23 -2.80
CA GLY A 63 -14.74 -13.15 -2.58
C GLY A 63 -14.25 -12.04 -1.64
N ASN A 64 -13.42 -12.38 -0.64
CA ASN A 64 -12.87 -11.40 0.30
C ASN A 64 -11.82 -10.52 -0.41
N ILE A 65 -10.98 -11.12 -1.25
CA ILE A 65 -10.01 -10.39 -2.08
C ILE A 65 -10.74 -9.44 -3.02
N LEU A 66 -11.80 -9.89 -3.69
CA LEU A 66 -12.58 -9.02 -4.59
C LEU A 66 -13.27 -7.88 -3.84
N GLU A 67 -13.75 -8.11 -2.61
CA GLU A 67 -14.30 -7.06 -1.76
C GLU A 67 -13.23 -6.03 -1.36
N PHE A 68 -12.05 -6.51 -0.98
CA PHE A 68 -10.90 -5.66 -0.64
C PHE A 68 -10.45 -4.80 -1.83
N CYS A 69 -10.27 -5.42 -3.01
CA CYS A 69 -9.82 -4.74 -4.22
C CYS A 69 -10.70 -3.55 -4.61
N LYS A 70 -12.02 -3.63 -4.38
CA LYS A 70 -12.97 -2.53 -4.65
C LYS A 70 -12.76 -1.31 -3.76
N LEU A 71 -12.03 -1.44 -2.65
CA LEU A 71 -11.62 -0.30 -1.82
C LEU A 71 -10.47 0.50 -2.44
N ILE A 72 -9.80 -0.08 -3.43
CA ILE A 72 -8.60 0.46 -4.08
C ILE A 72 -8.98 1.08 -5.43
N SER A 73 -9.50 0.27 -6.36
CA SER A 73 -9.89 0.71 -7.69
C SER A 73 -10.87 -0.27 -8.35
N ASP A 74 -11.37 0.11 -9.54
CA ASP A 74 -12.18 -0.78 -10.40
C ASP A 74 -11.32 -1.71 -11.28
N SER A 75 -9.99 -1.71 -11.10
CA SER A 75 -9.09 -2.58 -11.87
C SER A 75 -9.23 -4.04 -11.45
N GLU A 76 -8.95 -4.95 -12.38
CA GLU A 76 -8.85 -6.37 -12.04
C GLU A 76 -7.54 -6.67 -11.31
N PRO A 77 -7.56 -7.41 -10.18
CA PRO A 77 -6.34 -7.89 -9.56
C PRO A 77 -5.73 -8.99 -10.42
N VAL A 78 -4.42 -8.94 -10.59
CA VAL A 78 -3.65 -9.84 -11.47
C VAL A 78 -2.51 -10.48 -10.70
N PHE A 79 -2.28 -11.74 -10.99
CA PHE A 79 -1.07 -12.40 -10.54
C PHE A 79 0.09 -12.01 -11.45
N ILE A 80 1.19 -11.56 -10.84
CA ILE A 80 2.42 -11.20 -11.54
C ILE A 80 3.60 -11.97 -10.97
N ASP A 81 4.53 -12.31 -11.84
CA ASP A 81 5.77 -12.98 -11.45
C ASP A 81 6.78 -11.96 -10.93
N VAL A 82 7.57 -12.39 -9.96
CA VAL A 82 8.64 -11.62 -9.33
C VAL A 82 9.94 -11.98 -10.04
N GLU A 83 10.40 -11.08 -10.90
CA GLU A 83 11.56 -11.24 -11.79
C GLU A 83 12.60 -10.14 -11.53
N PRO A 84 13.27 -10.17 -10.36
CA PRO A 84 14.30 -9.20 -10.02
C PRO A 84 15.57 -9.44 -10.84
N GLU A 85 16.26 -8.34 -11.16
CA GLU A 85 17.65 -8.39 -11.60
C GLU A 85 18.59 -8.48 -10.38
N ASP A 86 19.82 -8.95 -10.60
CA ASP A 86 20.85 -9.06 -9.55
C ASP A 86 21.06 -7.76 -8.75
N TRP A 87 20.92 -6.62 -9.44
CA TRP A 87 21.09 -5.29 -8.87
C TRP A 87 19.85 -4.74 -8.18
N CYS A 88 18.69 -5.38 -8.28
CA CYS A 88 17.48 -4.88 -7.63
C CYS A 88 17.67 -4.80 -6.13
N ARG A 89 17.10 -3.77 -5.52
CA ARG A 89 17.23 -3.44 -4.09
C ARG A 89 15.96 -3.83 -3.34
N GLN A 90 16.11 -4.53 -2.23
CA GLN A 90 14.98 -4.85 -1.36
C GLN A 90 14.26 -3.57 -0.91
N SER A 91 12.92 -3.57 -0.92
CA SER A 91 12.08 -2.46 -0.47
C SER A 91 12.23 -1.13 -1.23
N CYS A 92 12.87 -1.12 -2.40
CA CYS A 92 13.02 0.06 -3.26
C CYS A 92 12.26 -0.10 -4.59
N CYS A 93 10.98 -0.46 -4.54
CA CYS A 93 10.25 -0.94 -5.73
C CYS A 93 10.12 0.08 -6.85
N ASP A 94 9.88 1.34 -6.54
CA ASP A 94 9.84 2.44 -7.51
C ASP A 94 11.22 2.74 -8.10
N LEU A 95 12.28 2.75 -7.28
CA LEU A 95 13.65 2.96 -7.75
C LEU A 95 14.10 1.81 -8.66
N ASN A 96 13.77 0.56 -8.30
CA ASN A 96 14.05 -0.61 -9.13
C ASN A 96 13.37 -0.49 -10.50
N VAL A 97 12.08 -0.15 -10.52
CA VAL A 97 11.32 0.02 -11.77
C VAL A 97 11.90 1.16 -12.60
N ASN A 98 12.21 2.30 -11.99
CA ASN A 98 12.80 3.45 -12.67
C ASN A 98 14.17 3.12 -13.28
N GLU A 99 15.01 2.35 -12.58
CA GLU A 99 16.28 1.88 -13.11
C GLU A 99 16.08 0.88 -14.27
N TYR A 100 15.15 -0.06 -14.12
CA TYR A 100 14.84 -1.06 -15.13
C TYR A 100 14.33 -0.43 -16.43
N ILE A 101 13.53 0.64 -16.33
CA ILE A 101 13.01 1.41 -17.48
C ILE A 101 14.15 2.02 -18.31
N LYS A 102 15.27 2.45 -17.70
CA LYS A 102 16.39 3.06 -18.43
C LYS A 102 16.98 2.12 -19.49
N ALA A 103 16.99 0.82 -19.21
CA ALA A 103 17.52 -0.20 -20.11
C ALA A 103 16.44 -0.84 -21.00
N ASN A 104 15.21 -0.98 -20.50
CA ASN A 104 14.16 -1.79 -21.14
C ASN A 104 12.98 -1.00 -21.69
N GLY A 105 12.91 0.31 -21.44
CA GLY A 105 11.72 1.13 -21.72
C GLY A 105 10.53 0.75 -20.84
N GLY A 106 9.31 1.00 -21.30
CA GLY A 106 8.09 0.77 -20.51
C GLY A 106 7.77 1.91 -19.55
N GLN A 107 6.99 1.61 -18.52
CA GLN A 107 6.51 2.60 -17.56
C GLN A 107 6.29 1.99 -16.17
N ILE A 108 6.27 2.85 -15.17
CA ILE A 108 5.88 2.49 -13.80
C ILE A 108 4.35 2.38 -13.68
N VAL A 109 3.89 1.41 -12.90
CA VAL A 109 2.51 1.30 -12.47
C VAL A 109 2.49 1.08 -10.96
N CYS A 110 1.99 2.06 -10.21
CA CYS A 110 1.79 1.96 -8.78
C CYS A 110 0.40 1.39 -8.45
N GLY A 111 0.37 0.58 -7.41
CA GLY A 111 -0.82 -0.13 -6.96
C GLY A 111 -0.56 -0.73 -5.59
N TYR A 112 -1.16 -1.88 -5.34
CA TYR A 112 -0.97 -2.61 -4.11
C TYR A 112 -0.66 -4.07 -4.39
N LYS A 113 0.38 -4.56 -3.73
CA LYS A 113 0.67 -5.98 -3.54
C LYS A 113 -0.17 -6.48 -2.37
N LEU A 114 -0.86 -7.59 -2.55
CA LEU A 114 -1.81 -8.12 -1.58
C LEU A 114 -1.19 -9.22 -0.74
N TRP A 115 -1.38 -9.11 0.57
CA TRP A 115 -1.02 -10.11 1.56
C TRP A 115 -2.26 -10.58 2.31
N TYR A 116 -2.39 -11.89 2.53
CA TYR A 116 -3.62 -12.49 3.04
C TYR A 116 -3.37 -13.47 4.19
N ASN A 117 -3.72 -13.06 5.41
CA ASN A 117 -3.88 -13.96 6.54
C ASN A 117 -5.32 -14.51 6.54
N LYS A 118 -5.48 -15.64 5.85
CA LYS A 118 -6.79 -16.25 5.58
C LYS A 118 -7.49 -16.69 6.88
N PRO A 119 -8.83 -16.55 6.97
CA PRO A 119 -9.74 -15.88 6.03
C PRO A 119 -10.10 -14.44 6.47
N ASN A 120 -9.33 -13.85 7.38
CA ASN A 120 -9.83 -12.77 8.23
C ASN A 120 -9.24 -11.40 7.91
N TYR A 121 -8.04 -11.34 7.34
CA TYR A 121 -7.26 -10.12 7.22
C TYR A 121 -6.52 -10.03 5.90
N ILE A 122 -6.69 -8.92 5.20
CA ILE A 122 -5.96 -8.61 3.96
C ILE A 122 -5.24 -7.27 4.16
N GLU A 123 -3.96 -7.23 3.79
CA GLU A 123 -3.16 -6.01 3.68
C GLU A 123 -2.80 -5.77 2.22
N GLY A 124 -3.05 -4.56 1.74
CA GLY A 124 -2.45 -4.03 0.52
C GLY A 124 -1.24 -3.21 0.90
N GLU A 125 -0.06 -3.64 0.47
CA GLU A 125 1.20 -2.90 0.57
C GLU A 125 1.39 -2.11 -0.73
N ARG A 126 1.56 -0.79 -0.59
CA ARG A 126 1.78 0.12 -1.71
C ARG A 126 3.03 -0.30 -2.47
N HIS A 127 2.88 -0.53 -3.76
CA HIS A 127 3.92 -1.18 -4.56
C HIS A 127 3.99 -0.63 -5.98
N ALA A 128 5.20 -0.60 -6.54
CA ALA A 128 5.45 -0.24 -7.93
C ALA A 128 5.89 -1.47 -8.72
N VAL A 129 5.26 -1.66 -9.89
CA VAL A 129 5.60 -2.71 -10.84
C VAL A 129 5.98 -2.11 -12.18
N TRP A 130 6.76 -2.83 -12.97
CA TRP A 130 7.11 -2.43 -14.32
C TRP A 130 6.04 -2.90 -15.30
N LYS A 131 5.62 -2.01 -16.21
CA LYS A 131 4.76 -2.33 -17.34
C LYS A 131 5.51 -2.18 -18.65
N GLY A 132 5.64 -3.28 -19.38
CA GLY A 132 6.23 -3.31 -20.71
C GLY A 132 5.39 -2.61 -21.78
N ASN A 133 6.02 -2.29 -22.91
CA ASN A 133 5.33 -1.70 -24.06
C ASN A 133 4.31 -2.65 -24.70
N ASP A 134 4.47 -3.96 -24.48
CA ASP A 134 3.52 -5.02 -24.85
C ASP A 134 2.36 -5.17 -23.86
N GLY A 135 2.36 -4.40 -22.77
CA GLY A 135 1.36 -4.43 -21.71
C GLY A 135 1.62 -5.46 -20.61
N SER A 136 2.71 -6.24 -20.69
CA SER A 136 3.11 -7.17 -19.64
C SER A 136 3.42 -6.44 -18.33
N LEU A 137 3.10 -7.07 -17.19
CA LEU A 137 3.42 -6.57 -15.86
C LEU A 137 4.41 -7.51 -15.19
N LYS A 138 5.43 -6.94 -14.55
CA LYS A 138 6.44 -7.67 -13.79
C LYS A 138 6.74 -6.97 -12.49
N ASP A 139 6.89 -7.74 -11.43
CA ASP A 139 7.47 -7.21 -10.19
C ASP A 139 8.99 -7.39 -10.25
N ILE A 140 9.71 -6.28 -10.29
CA ILE A 140 11.18 -6.28 -10.36
C ILE A 140 11.79 -6.24 -8.94
N THR A 141 10.97 -6.34 -7.89
CA THR A 141 11.41 -6.27 -6.50
C THR A 141 11.14 -7.56 -5.76
N PHE A 142 12.20 -8.22 -5.32
CA PHE A 142 12.10 -9.46 -4.56
C PHE A 142 11.57 -9.22 -3.14
N ASN A 143 10.84 -10.21 -2.63
CA ASN A 143 10.31 -10.21 -1.27
C ASN A 143 11.29 -10.91 -0.32
N ALA A 144 11.30 -10.51 0.96
CA ALA A 144 12.22 -11.07 1.96
C ALA A 144 12.00 -12.56 2.22
N ASP A 145 10.74 -12.99 2.11
CA ASP A 145 10.24 -14.36 2.25
C ASP A 145 10.51 -15.23 1.01
N GLY A 146 10.93 -14.63 -0.11
CA GLY A 146 11.21 -15.34 -1.36
C GLY A 146 9.98 -15.62 -2.22
N GLU A 147 8.86 -14.93 -1.99
CA GLU A 147 7.68 -15.02 -2.87
C GLU A 147 8.06 -14.71 -4.33
N THR A 148 7.84 -15.70 -5.20
CA THR A 148 8.16 -15.60 -6.64
C THR A 148 6.96 -15.13 -7.47
N ARG A 149 5.78 -15.01 -6.85
CA ARG A 149 4.54 -14.60 -7.52
C ARG A 149 3.62 -13.89 -6.55
N VAL A 150 3.17 -12.69 -6.91
CA VAL A 150 2.34 -11.86 -6.05
C VAL A 150 1.00 -11.52 -6.71
N LEU A 151 -0.04 -11.33 -5.89
CA LEU A 151 -1.28 -10.74 -6.35
C LEU A 151 -1.17 -9.22 -6.27
N PHE A 152 -1.37 -8.55 -7.40
CA PHE A 152 -1.26 -7.10 -7.53
C PHE A 152 -2.56 -6.50 -8.06
N ILE A 153 -2.93 -5.33 -7.56
CA ILE A 153 -4.00 -4.51 -8.14
C ILE A 153 -3.46 -3.10 -8.41
N ALA A 154 -3.62 -2.63 -9.65
CA ALA A 154 -3.27 -1.26 -9.99
C ALA A 154 -4.20 -0.27 -9.27
N ASP A 155 -3.65 0.86 -8.81
CA ASP A 155 -4.47 1.93 -8.24
C ASP A 155 -5.29 2.64 -9.34
N VAL A 156 -6.12 3.61 -8.98
CA VAL A 156 -6.73 4.53 -9.96
C VAL A 156 -5.65 5.28 -10.74
N ALA A 157 -5.94 5.62 -11.99
CA ALA A 157 -4.96 6.13 -12.95
C ALA A 157 -4.14 7.33 -12.42
N GLU A 158 -4.77 8.22 -11.65
CA GLU A 158 -4.13 9.40 -11.07
C GLU A 158 -3.06 9.05 -10.02
N ASN A 159 -3.17 7.87 -9.42
CA ASN A 159 -2.29 7.39 -8.35
C ASN A 159 -1.24 6.39 -8.85
N GLN A 160 -1.19 6.06 -10.14
CA GLN A 160 -0.28 5.01 -10.65
C GLN A 160 1.16 5.49 -10.89
N LEU A 161 1.46 6.80 -10.80
CA LEU A 161 2.78 7.33 -11.18
C LEU A 161 3.75 7.54 -10.02
N SER A 162 3.30 7.41 -8.77
CA SER A 162 4.15 7.65 -7.59
C SER A 162 3.65 6.88 -6.39
N LEU A 163 4.56 6.35 -5.57
CA LEU A 163 4.19 5.69 -4.31
C LEU A 163 3.48 6.68 -3.36
N GLU A 164 3.91 7.94 -3.34
CA GLU A 164 3.39 9.03 -2.51
C GLU A 164 1.96 9.49 -2.87
N ALA A 165 1.45 9.07 -4.02
CA ALA A 165 0.11 9.46 -4.46
C ALA A 165 -1.02 8.83 -3.60
N ASN A 166 -0.69 7.84 -2.77
CA ASN A 166 -1.64 7.20 -1.87
C ASN A 166 -0.93 6.62 -0.63
N LYS A 167 -1.71 6.12 0.32
CA LYS A 167 -1.19 5.53 1.57
C LYS A 167 -0.37 4.27 1.34
N HIS A 168 0.63 4.05 2.19
CA HIS A 168 1.49 2.86 2.10
C HIS A 168 0.77 1.55 2.42
N LYS A 169 -0.23 1.57 3.30
CA LYS A 169 -0.99 0.38 3.69
C LYS A 169 -2.49 0.58 3.62
N ILE A 170 -3.18 -0.42 3.10
CA ILE A 170 -4.65 -0.53 3.16
C ILE A 170 -4.98 -1.86 3.81
N ARG A 171 -5.73 -1.81 4.90
CA ARG A 171 -6.06 -3.00 5.66
C ARG A 171 -7.56 -3.26 5.64
N TRP A 172 -7.91 -4.53 5.55
CA TRP A 172 -9.30 -4.98 5.60
C TRP A 172 -9.45 -6.15 6.55
N GLY A 173 -10.50 -6.07 7.37
CA GLY A 173 -10.85 -7.07 8.35
C GLY A 173 -12.26 -7.58 8.10
N LYS A 174 -12.40 -8.90 8.03
CA LYS A 174 -13.68 -9.57 7.76
C LYS A 174 -14.74 -9.35 8.84
N THR A 175 -14.32 -9.20 10.09
CA THR A 175 -15.23 -9.05 11.24
C THR A 175 -14.95 -7.75 11.98
N LYS A 176 -15.95 -7.26 12.73
CA LYS A 176 -15.78 -6.06 13.56
C LYS A 176 -14.61 -6.19 14.53
N GLN A 177 -14.43 -7.36 15.14
CA GLN A 177 -13.28 -7.63 16.01
C GLN A 177 -11.94 -7.46 15.29
N VAL A 178 -11.82 -7.93 14.04
CA VAL A 178 -10.59 -7.77 13.26
C VAL A 178 -10.38 -6.31 12.87
N GLN A 179 -11.45 -5.59 12.53
CA GLN A 179 -11.40 -4.15 12.24
C GLN A 179 -10.95 -3.33 13.47
N ASP A 180 -11.38 -3.72 14.68
CA ASP A 180 -10.94 -3.07 15.92
C ASP A 180 -9.45 -3.32 16.17
N LEU A 181 -8.96 -4.54 15.92
CA LEU A 181 -7.53 -4.87 16.00
C LEU A 181 -6.69 -4.10 14.96
N ILE A 182 -7.19 -3.95 13.73
CA ILE A 182 -6.56 -3.10 12.71
C ILE A 182 -6.46 -1.66 13.19
N SER A 183 -7.55 -1.13 13.73
CA SER A 183 -7.59 0.25 14.20
C SER A 183 -6.59 0.50 15.34
N PHE A 184 -6.47 -0.47 16.25
CA PHE A 184 -5.47 -0.44 17.31
C PHE A 184 -4.04 -0.46 16.74
N GLN A 185 -3.76 -1.34 15.78
CA GLN A 185 -2.44 -1.45 15.15
C GLN A 185 -2.07 -0.17 14.40
N GLU A 186 -2.98 0.40 13.61
CA GLU A 186 -2.77 1.65 12.87
C GLU A 186 -2.49 2.83 13.82
N GLU A 187 -3.23 2.92 14.93
CA GLU A 187 -3.00 3.95 15.94
C GLU A 187 -1.62 3.77 16.60
N ALA A 188 -1.26 2.54 16.98
CA ALA A 188 0.06 2.23 17.54
C ALA A 188 1.20 2.55 16.57
N GLU A 189 1.06 2.20 15.28
CA GLU A 189 2.03 2.53 14.23
C GLU A 189 2.17 4.04 14.05
N SER A 190 1.07 4.79 14.13
CA SER A 190 1.09 6.26 13.99
C SER A 190 1.84 6.97 15.13
N MET A 191 1.99 6.33 16.28
CA MET A 191 2.72 6.88 17.43
C MET A 191 4.24 6.61 17.36
N ILE A 192 4.68 5.73 16.46
CA ILE A 192 6.10 5.40 16.29
C ILE A 192 6.68 6.36 15.26
N PRO A 193 7.69 7.19 15.61
CA PRO A 193 8.33 8.05 14.63
C PRO A 193 8.97 7.24 13.51
N THR A 194 8.48 7.42 12.28
CA THR A 194 9.07 6.83 11.08
C THR A 194 10.23 7.70 10.61
N GLN A 195 11.41 7.12 10.45
CA GLN A 195 12.52 7.79 9.79
C GLN A 195 12.55 7.34 8.33
N THR A 196 12.15 8.23 7.42
CA THR A 196 12.26 7.99 5.98
C THR A 196 13.68 8.28 5.53
N MET A 197 14.31 7.33 4.83
CA MET A 197 15.61 7.52 4.20
C MET A 197 15.42 8.27 2.88
N SER A 198 16.44 9.00 2.43
CA SER A 198 16.44 9.54 1.07
C SER A 198 16.57 8.41 0.04
N ASP A 199 16.08 8.61 -1.18
CA ASP A 199 16.21 7.64 -2.27
C ASP A 199 17.67 7.19 -2.48
N SER A 200 18.61 8.13 -2.38
CA SER A 200 20.04 7.82 -2.53
C SER A 200 20.57 6.96 -1.38
N ASP A 201 20.15 7.23 -0.15
CA ASP A 201 20.58 6.45 1.01
C ASP A 201 19.95 5.05 0.99
N ALA A 202 18.66 4.96 0.66
CA ALA A 202 17.94 3.70 0.51
C ALA A 202 18.61 2.83 -0.57
N TRP A 203 18.88 3.38 -1.76
CA TRP A 203 19.54 2.67 -2.85
C TRP A 203 20.95 2.19 -2.50
N ALA A 204 21.69 2.98 -1.73
CA ALA A 204 23.07 2.67 -1.34
C ALA A 204 23.16 1.59 -0.23
N THR A 205 22.13 1.46 0.60
CA THR A 205 22.16 0.61 1.80
C THR A 205 21.29 -0.63 1.71
N ALA A 206 20.24 -0.62 0.88
CA ALA A 206 19.39 -1.78 0.67
C ALA A 206 20.17 -2.96 0.10
N ILE A 207 19.83 -4.16 0.58
CA ILE A 207 20.45 -5.39 0.10
C ILE A 207 20.08 -5.63 -1.37
N THR A 208 21.04 -6.10 -2.15
CA THR A 208 20.82 -6.47 -3.55
C THR A 208 20.18 -7.85 -3.66
N TYR A 209 19.50 -8.14 -4.77
CA TYR A 209 18.96 -9.48 -5.01
C TYR A 209 20.07 -10.54 -5.06
N LYS A 210 21.22 -10.20 -5.67
CA LYS A 210 22.40 -11.06 -5.65
C LYS A 210 22.86 -11.37 -4.23
N ASP A 211 23.01 -10.36 -3.39
CA ASP A 211 23.42 -10.53 -2.00
C ASP A 211 22.42 -11.37 -1.20
N TRP A 212 21.12 -11.12 -1.41
CA TRP A 212 20.06 -11.87 -0.76
C TRP A 212 20.02 -13.34 -1.19
N SER A 213 20.23 -13.63 -2.48
CA SER A 213 20.28 -15.01 -3.01
C SER A 213 21.52 -15.77 -2.51
N GLU A 214 22.60 -15.05 -2.18
CA GLU A 214 23.79 -15.59 -1.49
C GLU A 214 23.60 -15.76 0.03
N GLY A 215 22.41 -15.48 0.57
CA GLY A 215 22.06 -15.70 1.98
C GLY A 215 22.28 -14.51 2.90
N LYS A 216 22.71 -13.35 2.37
CA LYS A 216 22.77 -12.12 3.18
C LYS A 216 21.35 -11.64 3.49
N ARG A 217 21.16 -10.99 4.63
CA ARG A 217 19.86 -10.46 5.06
C ARG A 217 20.05 -9.06 5.63
N MET A 218 19.05 -8.20 5.45
CA MET A 218 19.04 -6.89 6.10
C MET A 218 18.97 -7.07 7.63
N PRO A 219 19.73 -6.30 8.41
CA PRO A 219 19.61 -6.32 9.87
C PRO A 219 18.19 -5.91 10.28
N SER A 220 17.62 -6.57 11.29
CA SER A 220 16.21 -6.34 11.68
C SER A 220 15.89 -4.89 12.08
N HIS A 221 16.90 -4.09 12.45
CA HIS A 221 16.73 -2.68 12.76
C HIS A 221 16.44 -1.81 11.52
N PHE A 222 16.72 -2.30 10.31
CA PHE A 222 16.34 -1.67 9.04
C PHE A 222 15.04 -2.25 8.46
N LEU A 223 14.43 -3.29 9.08
CA LEU A 223 13.11 -3.80 8.69
C LEU A 223 11.97 -2.89 9.17
N LYS A 224 12.28 -1.81 9.90
CA LYS A 224 11.35 -0.69 10.14
C LYS A 224 11.51 0.38 9.05
N VAL A 225 11.49 -0.04 7.79
CA VAL A 225 11.29 0.88 6.67
C VAL A 225 9.85 0.66 6.23
N ASN A 226 9.06 1.73 6.35
CA ASN A 226 7.65 1.89 5.96
C ASN A 226 6.61 1.36 6.96
N GLY A 227 6.12 2.29 7.79
CA GLY A 227 4.76 2.25 8.32
C GLY A 227 3.78 2.78 7.28
#